data_AF-A0AAV6B9U5-F1
#
_entry.id   AF-A0AAV6B9U5-F1
#
_cell.length_a   1.000
_cell.length_b   1.000
_cell.length_c   1.000
_cell.angle_alpha   90.00
_cell.angle_beta   90.00
_cell.angle_gamma   90.00
#
_symmetry.space_group_name_H-M   'P 1'
#
loop_
_entity.id
_entity.type
_entity.pdbx_description
1 polymer ?
#
loop_
_entity_poly.entity_id
_entity_poly.type
_entity_poly.pdbx_seq_one_letter_code
_entity_poly.pdbx_strand_id
1 'polypeptide(L)'
;MQRSLREMVAAERKLAWPYPYGVVDAHLSRDELENMRVRFERLRAIMPSGLEVNFPANAELPSLDIKQAFAKGAGSFRVFLGVPLWFNARANTVRSGEDVDSRVKLLYRVGELECTDENTGINARPVQVRRINARLLLENEDIADLEVIPLMRIVRGAASKVGMPQEDPEFVPPCLLLSGSNVLRELISDLVANVQATRKALIIQVTGGGFSIDTMRGRQFEQVIKLRTLNRFSAR
;
A
#
# COMPACT_ATOMS: atom_id res chain seq x y z
N MET A 1 -20.56 16.54 12.34
CA MET A 1 -19.30 17.32 12.44
C MET A 1 -18.07 16.51 12.05
N GLN A 2 -17.70 15.41 12.73
CA GLN A 2 -16.49 14.64 12.36
C GLN A 2 -16.55 14.04 10.94
N ARG A 3 -17.70 13.51 10.53
CA ARG A 3 -17.89 12.93 9.20
C ARG A 3 -17.79 13.97 8.07
N SER A 4 -18.46 15.11 8.23
CA SER A 4 -18.44 16.18 7.23
C SER A 4 -17.02 16.71 7.00
N LEU A 5 -16.19 16.79 8.05
CA LEU A 5 -14.76 17.14 7.90
C LEU A 5 -14.01 16.08 7.08
N ARG A 6 -14.23 14.79 7.33
CA ARG A 6 -13.62 13.71 6.53
C ARG A 6 -14.05 13.76 5.07
N GLU A 7 -15.34 13.96 4.82
CA GLU A 7 -15.90 14.08 3.46
C GLU A 7 -15.33 15.29 2.72
N MET A 8 -15.16 16.42 3.40
CA MET A 8 -14.53 17.62 2.85
C MET A 8 -13.07 17.34 2.44
N VAL A 9 -12.28 16.70 3.30
CA VAL A 9 -10.88 16.33 2.99
C VAL A 9 -10.82 15.33 1.83
N ALA A 10 -11.74 14.36 1.79
CA ALA A 10 -11.83 13.41 0.68
C ALA A 10 -12.20 14.10 -0.65
N ALA A 11 -13.10 15.08 -0.61
CA ALA A 11 -13.51 15.86 -1.78
C ALA A 11 -12.33 16.70 -2.31
N GLU A 12 -11.60 17.41 -1.44
CA GLU A 12 -10.41 18.15 -1.83
C GLU A 12 -9.36 17.25 -2.51
N ARG A 13 -9.10 16.06 -1.96
CA ARG A 13 -8.14 15.12 -2.58
C ARG A 13 -8.59 14.66 -3.97
N LYS A 14 -9.90 14.48 -4.19
CA LYS A 14 -10.48 14.13 -5.50
C LYS A 14 -10.35 15.24 -6.53
N LEU A 15 -10.32 16.50 -6.11
CA LEU A 15 -10.06 17.62 -7.02
C LEU A 15 -8.58 17.69 -7.43
N ALA A 16 -7.68 17.33 -6.52
CA ALA A 16 -6.24 17.37 -6.79
C ALA A 16 -5.75 16.20 -7.65
N TRP A 17 -6.26 14.98 -7.44
CA TRP A 17 -5.76 13.76 -8.09
C TRP A 17 -6.87 12.89 -8.68
N PRO A 18 -6.65 12.26 -9.85
CA PRO A 18 -7.65 11.38 -10.49
C PRO A 18 -8.00 10.13 -9.67
N TYR A 19 -7.00 9.56 -8.99
CA TYR A 19 -7.14 8.35 -8.18
C TYR A 19 -6.57 8.60 -6.77
N PRO A 20 -7.31 9.31 -5.89
CA PRO A 20 -6.83 9.78 -4.59
C PRO A 20 -6.90 8.71 -3.49
N TYR A 21 -6.71 7.44 -3.85
CA TYR A 21 -6.82 6.28 -2.98
C TYR A 21 -5.69 5.29 -3.26
N GLY A 22 -5.46 4.37 -2.33
CA GLY A 22 -4.43 3.35 -2.44
C GLY A 22 -3.62 3.18 -1.17
N VAL A 23 -2.68 2.24 -1.24
CA VAL A 23 -1.73 1.92 -0.18
C VAL A 23 -0.69 3.04 -0.08
N VAL A 24 -0.46 3.49 1.15
CA VAL A 24 0.55 4.50 1.48
C VAL A 24 1.80 3.82 2.03
N ASP A 25 1.60 2.85 2.92
CA ASP A 25 2.65 2.08 3.59
C ASP A 25 2.10 0.72 4.01
N ALA A 26 2.88 -0.34 3.86
CA ALA A 26 2.46 -1.71 4.19
C ALA A 26 3.67 -2.56 4.60
N HIS A 27 3.66 -3.01 5.85
CA HIS A 27 4.70 -3.87 6.43
C HIS A 27 4.09 -5.20 6.87
N LEU A 28 4.30 -6.24 6.05
CA LEU A 28 3.87 -7.61 6.35
C LEU A 28 4.86 -8.31 7.29
N SER A 29 4.34 -9.05 8.26
CA SER A 29 5.14 -9.95 9.08
C SER A 29 5.45 -11.23 8.29
N ARG A 30 6.73 -11.42 7.94
CA ARG A 30 7.19 -12.60 7.18
C ARG A 30 7.09 -13.89 8.00
N ASP A 31 7.34 -13.80 9.31
CA ASP A 31 7.27 -14.95 10.22
C ASP A 31 5.85 -15.51 10.33
N GLU A 32 4.85 -14.62 10.38
CA GLU A 32 3.45 -15.04 10.38
C GLU A 32 3.04 -15.63 9.02
N LEU A 33 3.56 -15.09 7.92
CA LEU A 33 3.29 -15.62 6.59
C LEU A 33 3.80 -17.07 6.47
N GLU A 34 5.01 -17.36 6.96
CA GLU A 34 5.54 -18.73 7.02
C GLU A 34 4.65 -19.67 7.83
N ASN A 35 3.96 -19.15 8.84
CA ASN A 35 2.95 -19.86 9.64
C ASN A 35 1.56 -19.92 9.00
N MET A 36 1.45 -19.62 7.70
CA MET A 36 0.19 -19.60 6.93
C MET A 36 -0.83 -18.60 7.47
N ARG A 37 -0.37 -17.46 8.00
CA ARG A 37 -1.21 -16.35 8.42
C ARG A 37 -0.73 -15.03 7.82
N VAL A 38 -1.65 -14.25 7.29
CA VAL A 38 -1.33 -12.89 6.81
C VAL A 38 -1.57 -11.92 7.96
N ARG A 39 -0.50 -11.26 8.40
CA ARG A 39 -0.54 -10.25 9.46
C ARG A 39 0.35 -9.08 9.10
N PHE A 40 -0.16 -7.87 9.27
CA PHE A 40 0.62 -6.65 9.14
C PHE A 40 1.12 -6.16 10.48
N GLU A 41 2.34 -5.64 10.52
CA GLU A 41 2.88 -4.87 11.64
C GLU A 41 2.41 -3.42 11.57
N ARG A 42 2.41 -2.87 10.35
CA ARG A 42 1.91 -1.54 10.02
C ARG A 42 1.19 -1.58 8.69
N LEU A 43 0.04 -0.92 8.60
CA LEU A 43 -0.68 -0.75 7.34
C LEU A 43 -1.33 0.63 7.32
N ARG A 44 -0.98 1.44 6.33
CA ARG A 44 -1.64 2.71 6.06
C ARG A 44 -2.17 2.73 4.63
N ALA A 45 -3.46 2.89 4.49
CA ALA A 45 -4.12 2.94 3.20
C ALA A 45 -5.28 3.95 3.21
N ILE A 46 -5.52 4.53 2.05
CA ILE A 46 -6.69 5.35 1.78
C ILE A 46 -7.66 4.52 0.95
N MET A 47 -8.87 4.33 1.46
CA MET A 47 -9.94 3.64 0.76
C MET A 47 -10.56 4.57 -0.32
N PRO A 48 -11.21 4.05 -1.38
CA PRO A 48 -11.82 4.88 -2.44
C PRO A 48 -12.82 5.95 -1.96
N SER A 49 -13.47 5.76 -0.81
CA SER A 49 -14.34 6.74 -0.15
C SER A 49 -13.58 7.93 0.44
N GLY A 50 -12.26 7.80 0.58
CA GLY A 50 -11.36 8.74 1.23
C GLY A 50 -11.06 8.40 2.69
N LEU A 51 -11.67 7.33 3.24
CA LEU A 51 -11.40 6.85 4.60
C LEU A 51 -9.94 6.41 4.73
N GLU A 52 -9.25 6.91 5.75
CA GLU A 52 -7.89 6.51 6.09
C GLU A 52 -7.91 5.34 7.09
N VAL A 53 -7.38 4.21 6.66
CA VAL A 53 -7.06 3.06 7.51
C VAL A 53 -5.59 3.15 7.90
N ASN A 54 -5.30 3.23 9.19
CA ASN A 54 -3.95 3.30 9.74
C ASN A 54 -3.85 2.34 10.93
N PHE A 55 -3.39 1.12 10.68
CA PHE A 55 -3.14 0.11 11.69
C PHE A 55 -1.68 0.19 12.18
N PRO A 56 -1.42 0.20 13.50
CA PRO A 56 -2.37 0.02 14.62
C PRO A 56 -2.98 1.33 15.18
N ALA A 57 -2.74 2.49 14.58
CA ALA A 57 -3.12 3.78 15.17
C ALA A 57 -4.65 3.98 15.32
N ASN A 58 -5.41 3.94 14.23
CA ASN A 58 -6.85 4.24 14.20
C ASN A 58 -7.73 3.05 13.78
N ALA A 59 -7.13 1.91 13.44
CA ALA A 59 -7.83 0.76 12.90
C ALA A 59 -7.49 -0.51 13.70
N GLU A 60 -8.43 -1.44 13.71
CA GLU A 60 -8.20 -2.84 14.08
C GLU A 60 -8.12 -3.67 12.81
N LEU A 61 -7.15 -4.58 12.74
CA LEU A 61 -6.92 -5.44 11.60
C LEU A 61 -6.52 -6.84 12.09
N PRO A 62 -7.48 -7.77 12.19
CA PRO A 62 -7.19 -9.16 12.54
C PRO A 62 -6.33 -9.85 11.48
N SER A 63 -5.55 -10.85 11.90
CA SER A 63 -4.81 -11.71 10.96
C SER A 63 -5.76 -12.63 10.18
N LEU A 64 -5.32 -13.01 8.98
CA LEU A 64 -6.09 -13.89 8.09
C LEU A 64 -5.40 -15.24 7.96
N ASP A 65 -6.10 -16.31 8.31
CA ASP A 65 -5.63 -17.67 8.07
C ASP A 65 -5.79 -18.03 6.59
N ILE A 66 -4.68 -18.41 5.95
CA ILE A 66 -4.63 -18.77 4.53
C ILE A 66 -4.44 -20.27 4.29
N LYS A 67 -4.38 -21.11 5.33
CA LYS A 67 -4.10 -22.56 5.22
C LYS A 67 -5.04 -23.25 4.23
N GLN A 68 -6.34 -23.01 4.37
CA GLN A 68 -7.35 -23.64 3.52
C GLN A 68 -7.27 -23.14 2.07
N ALA A 69 -7.07 -21.84 1.87
CA ALA A 69 -6.97 -21.24 0.55
C ALA A 69 -5.71 -21.72 -0.18
N PHE A 70 -4.59 -21.79 0.53
CA PHE A 70 -3.33 -22.27 0.02
C PHE A 70 -3.40 -23.76 -0.34
N ALA A 71 -4.01 -24.60 0.50
CA ALA A 71 -4.19 -26.04 0.26
C ALA A 71 -5.04 -26.36 -0.98
N LYS A 72 -6.05 -25.54 -1.29
CA LYS A 72 -6.97 -25.75 -2.44
C LYS A 72 -6.34 -25.57 -3.83
N GLY A 73 -5.04 -25.23 -3.92
CA GLY A 73 -4.24 -25.51 -5.12
C GLY A 73 -4.26 -24.46 -6.24
N ALA A 74 -4.76 -23.24 -6.02
CA ALA A 74 -4.89 -22.23 -7.09
C ALA A 74 -3.57 -21.58 -7.58
N GLY A 75 -2.40 -22.03 -7.11
CA GLY A 75 -1.08 -21.50 -7.50
C GLY A 75 -0.76 -20.10 -6.97
N SER A 76 -1.72 -19.18 -7.03
CA SER A 76 -1.71 -17.86 -6.40
C SER A 76 -3.12 -17.41 -6.03
N PHE A 77 -3.24 -16.51 -5.06
CA PHE A 77 -4.50 -15.84 -4.73
C PHE A 77 -4.25 -14.44 -4.18
N ARG A 78 -5.26 -13.57 -4.31
CA ARG A 78 -5.17 -12.18 -3.85
C ARG A 78 -5.74 -12.01 -2.45
N VAL A 79 -5.12 -11.12 -1.70
CA VAL A 79 -5.58 -10.64 -0.39
C VAL A 79 -5.98 -9.18 -0.52
N PHE A 80 -7.16 -8.86 -0.01
CA PHE A 80 -7.76 -7.53 -0.07
C PHE A 80 -7.87 -6.93 1.33
N LEU A 81 -7.76 -5.61 1.43
CA LEU A 81 -8.23 -4.84 2.57
C LEU A 81 -9.71 -4.54 2.36
N GLY A 82 -10.55 -4.95 3.31
CA GLY A 82 -11.96 -4.63 3.32
C GLY A 82 -12.33 -3.77 4.52
N VAL A 83 -13.19 -2.77 4.30
CA VAL A 83 -13.75 -1.93 5.35
C VAL A 83 -15.27 -1.79 5.15
N PRO A 84 -16.11 -2.04 6.19
CA PRO A 84 -17.55 -1.89 6.07
C PRO A 84 -17.96 -0.49 5.64
N LEU A 85 -18.95 -0.41 4.76
CA LEU A 85 -19.52 0.86 4.33
C LEU A 85 -20.25 1.55 5.48
N TRP A 86 -20.33 2.87 5.38
CA TRP A 86 -21.18 3.66 6.26
C TRP A 86 -22.65 3.55 5.84
N PHE A 87 -23.55 3.33 6.81
CA PHE A 87 -25.00 3.34 6.61
C PHE A 87 -25.67 4.47 7.41
N ASN A 88 -26.48 5.31 6.75
CA ASN A 88 -27.17 6.42 7.43
C ASN A 88 -28.29 5.97 8.38
N ALA A 89 -29.01 4.91 8.01
CA ALA A 89 -30.20 4.44 8.72
C ALA A 89 -29.92 3.27 9.68
N ARG A 90 -28.66 2.93 9.93
CA ARG A 90 -28.24 1.80 10.79
C ARG A 90 -27.12 2.22 11.73
N ALA A 91 -26.91 1.44 12.78
CA ALA A 91 -25.71 1.57 13.60
C ALA A 91 -24.46 1.32 12.75
N ASN A 92 -23.40 2.07 13.02
CA ASN A 92 -22.08 1.90 12.36
C ASN A 92 -21.00 1.47 13.35
N THR A 93 -21.33 1.32 14.63
CA THR A 93 -20.39 1.02 15.71
C THR A 93 -20.91 -0.17 16.49
N VAL A 94 -20.03 -1.13 16.77
CA VAL A 94 -20.29 -2.23 17.72
C VAL A 94 -20.51 -1.61 19.11
N ARG A 95 -21.53 -2.05 19.86
CA ARG A 95 -21.79 -1.50 21.19
C ARG A 95 -20.69 -1.91 22.16
N SER A 96 -20.37 -1.03 23.10
CA SER A 96 -19.37 -1.33 24.13
C SER A 96 -19.85 -2.50 25.00
N GLY A 97 -18.96 -3.47 25.25
CA GLY A 97 -19.26 -4.68 26.01
C GLY A 97 -19.88 -5.84 25.22
N GLU A 98 -20.18 -5.68 23.93
CA GLU A 98 -20.59 -6.79 23.07
C GLU A 98 -19.36 -7.47 22.45
N ASP A 99 -19.17 -8.76 22.74
CA ASP A 99 -18.16 -9.59 22.06
C ASP A 99 -18.71 -10.08 20.72
N VAL A 100 -18.57 -9.23 19.70
CA VAL A 100 -19.01 -9.52 18.33
C VAL A 100 -17.81 -9.87 17.47
N ASP A 101 -17.96 -10.88 16.60
CA ASP A 101 -16.95 -11.23 15.59
C ASP A 101 -16.47 -9.98 14.83
N SER A 102 -15.16 -9.87 14.66
CA SER A 102 -14.50 -8.89 13.80
C SER A 102 -15.10 -8.79 12.39
N ARG A 103 -15.66 -9.88 11.85
CA ARG A 103 -16.32 -9.92 10.53
C ARG A 103 -17.68 -9.24 10.48
N VAL A 104 -18.18 -8.68 11.58
CA VAL A 104 -19.40 -7.87 11.59
C VAL A 104 -19.29 -6.68 10.61
N LYS A 105 -20.34 -6.45 9.81
CA LYS A 105 -20.41 -5.37 8.81
C LYS A 105 -20.74 -4.01 9.46
N LEU A 106 -20.00 -3.66 10.52
CA LEU A 106 -20.06 -2.36 11.22
C LEU A 106 -18.70 -1.68 11.10
N LEU A 107 -18.69 -0.41 10.70
CA LEU A 107 -17.48 0.35 10.38
C LEU A 107 -16.56 0.59 11.58
N TYR A 108 -17.09 0.70 12.79
CA TYR A 108 -16.32 1.04 13.99
C TYR A 108 -16.45 0.00 15.10
N ARG A 109 -15.35 -0.17 15.84
CA ARG A 109 -15.30 -0.83 17.15
C ARG A 109 -14.86 0.18 18.21
N VAL A 110 -15.25 -0.07 19.45
CA VAL A 110 -14.86 0.76 20.59
C VAL A 110 -13.54 0.23 21.12
N GLY A 111 -12.50 1.07 21.11
CA GLY A 111 -11.23 0.83 21.78
C GLY A 111 -11.04 1.83 22.91
N GLU A 112 -10.06 1.58 23.77
CA GLU A 112 -9.68 2.50 24.85
C GLU A 112 -8.27 3.03 24.59
N LEU A 113 -8.11 4.33 24.82
CA LEU A 113 -6.82 5.02 24.71
C LEU A 113 -6.61 5.87 25.96
N GLU A 114 -5.48 5.70 26.62
CA GLU A 114 -5.03 6.60 27.67
C GLU A 114 -4.69 7.96 27.05
N CYS A 115 -5.47 8.97 27.40
CA CYS A 115 -5.31 10.33 26.91
C CYS A 115 -4.87 11.23 28.07
N THR A 116 -3.71 11.85 27.91
CA THR A 116 -3.19 12.85 28.85
C THR A 116 -3.78 14.22 28.53
N ASP A 117 -4.02 15.05 29.54
CA ASP A 117 -4.44 16.43 29.33
C ASP A 117 -3.36 17.21 28.57
N GLU A 118 -3.73 17.83 27.45
CA GLU A 118 -2.82 18.58 26.58
C GLU A 118 -2.31 19.87 27.25
N ASN A 119 -3.04 20.45 28.21
CA ASN A 119 -2.62 21.69 28.88
C ASN A 119 -1.54 21.43 29.94
N THR A 120 -1.67 20.31 30.67
CA THR A 120 -0.81 20.02 31.83
C THR A 120 0.20 18.90 31.57
N GLY A 121 -0.04 18.03 30.59
CA GLY A 121 0.81 16.87 30.30
C GLY A 121 0.81 15.80 31.39
N ILE A 122 -0.12 15.88 32.36
CA ILE A 122 -0.24 14.98 33.52
C ILE A 122 -1.70 14.48 33.58
N ASN A 123 -1.97 13.44 34.38
CA ASN A 123 -3.31 12.86 34.60
C ASN A 123 -3.90 12.18 33.35
N ALA A 124 -3.20 11.16 32.84
CA ALA A 124 -3.78 10.28 31.83
C ALA A 124 -5.11 9.67 32.31
N ARG A 125 -6.12 9.72 31.45
CA ARG A 125 -7.42 9.09 31.68
C ARG A 125 -7.77 8.20 30.49
N PRO A 126 -8.41 7.05 30.73
CA PRO A 126 -8.93 6.21 29.66
C PRO A 126 -10.08 6.94 28.95
N VAL A 127 -9.97 7.05 27.62
CA VAL A 127 -11.01 7.58 26.75
C VAL A 127 -11.40 6.52 25.73
N GLN A 128 -12.71 6.32 25.58
CA GLN A 128 -13.23 5.45 24.54
C GLN A 128 -13.14 6.12 23.17
N VAL A 129 -12.44 5.46 22.26
CA VAL A 129 -12.20 5.91 20.88
C VAL A 129 -12.81 4.94 19.89
N ARG A 130 -13.18 5.46 18.71
CA ARG A 130 -13.64 4.62 17.61
C ARG A 130 -12.45 4.16 16.78
N ARG A 131 -12.25 2.85 16.70
CA ARG A 131 -11.29 2.23 15.78
C ARG A 131 -12.03 1.70 14.56
N ILE A 132 -11.42 1.86 13.38
CA ILE A 132 -11.98 1.35 12.13
C ILE A 132 -11.91 -0.18 12.15
N ASN A 133 -13.03 -0.85 11.88
CA ASN A 133 -13.11 -2.29 11.76
C ASN A 133 -12.64 -2.72 10.36
N ALA A 134 -11.33 -2.78 10.17
CA ALA A 134 -10.75 -3.26 8.92
C ALA A 134 -10.54 -4.78 8.99
N ARG A 135 -10.58 -5.43 7.82
CA ARG A 135 -10.34 -6.87 7.71
C ARG A 135 -9.58 -7.21 6.46
N LEU A 136 -8.84 -8.31 6.53
CA LEU A 136 -8.24 -8.94 5.37
C LEU A 136 -9.24 -9.94 4.78
N LEU A 137 -9.41 -9.91 3.46
CA LEU A 137 -10.33 -10.77 2.73
C LEU A 137 -9.56 -11.57 1.68
N LEU A 138 -10.02 -12.79 1.41
CA LEU A 138 -9.60 -13.56 0.25
C LEU A 138 -10.48 -13.24 -0.96
N GLU A 139 -9.97 -13.52 -2.16
CA GLU A 139 -10.65 -13.23 -3.44
C GLU A 139 -12.05 -13.84 -3.59
N ASN A 140 -12.33 -14.93 -2.88
CA ASN A 140 -13.59 -15.66 -2.92
C ASN A 140 -14.56 -15.30 -1.77
N GLU A 141 -14.22 -14.35 -0.90
CA GLU A 141 -15.10 -13.91 0.17
C GLU A 141 -16.15 -12.89 -0.32
N ASP A 142 -17.28 -12.81 0.39
CA ASP A 142 -18.33 -11.83 0.11
C ASP A 142 -17.85 -10.40 0.38
N ILE A 143 -17.88 -9.58 -0.67
CA ILE A 143 -17.52 -8.16 -0.63
C ILE A 143 -18.73 -7.23 -0.49
N ALA A 144 -19.96 -7.76 -0.37
CA ALA A 144 -21.13 -6.93 -0.22
C ALA A 144 -21.05 -6.05 1.05
N ASP A 145 -21.48 -4.80 0.93
CA ASP A 145 -21.40 -3.77 1.97
C ASP A 145 -19.97 -3.45 2.44
N LEU A 146 -18.96 -3.78 1.63
CA LEU A 146 -17.57 -3.47 1.89
C LEU A 146 -17.01 -2.58 0.78
N GLU A 147 -16.15 -1.67 1.21
CA GLU A 147 -15.18 -1.06 0.32
C GLU A 147 -13.89 -1.86 0.39
N VAL A 148 -13.32 -2.19 -0.77
CA VAL A 148 -12.15 -3.07 -0.88
C VAL A 148 -11.05 -2.47 -1.74
N ILE A 149 -9.81 -2.73 -1.37
CA ILE A 149 -8.63 -2.52 -2.22
C ILE A 149 -7.73 -3.76 -2.16
N PRO A 150 -7.12 -4.20 -3.27
CA PRO A 150 -6.17 -5.29 -3.23
C PRO A 150 -4.87 -4.84 -2.56
N LEU A 151 -4.33 -5.66 -1.64
CA LEU A 151 -3.10 -5.37 -0.91
C LEU A 151 -1.91 -6.14 -1.46
N MET A 152 -2.08 -7.44 -1.68
CA MET A 152 -1.01 -8.32 -2.15
C MET A 152 -1.56 -9.52 -2.91
N ARG A 153 -0.68 -10.19 -3.64
CA ARG A 153 -0.91 -11.54 -4.17
C ARG A 153 0.08 -12.48 -3.49
N ILE A 154 -0.42 -13.64 -3.07
CA ILE A 154 0.38 -14.68 -2.45
C ILE A 154 0.59 -15.78 -3.48
N VAL A 155 1.83 -16.20 -3.65
CA VAL A 155 2.28 -17.27 -4.55
C VAL A 155 2.91 -18.39 -3.74
N ARG A 156 3.03 -19.57 -4.36
CA ARG A 156 3.85 -20.64 -3.81
C ARG A 156 5.33 -20.33 -4.05
N GLY A 157 6.11 -20.34 -2.98
CA GLY A 157 7.54 -20.12 -3.06
C GLY A 157 8.24 -21.16 -3.92
N ALA A 158 9.22 -20.69 -4.69
CA ALA A 158 10.10 -21.50 -5.51
C ALA A 158 11.51 -21.59 -4.87
N ALA A 159 12.33 -22.52 -5.37
CA ALA A 159 13.74 -22.69 -4.99
C ALA A 159 14.02 -22.90 -3.49
N SER A 160 14.34 -21.86 -2.72
CA SER A 160 14.78 -21.98 -1.32
C SER A 160 13.64 -22.12 -0.30
N LYS A 161 12.41 -21.74 -0.67
CA LYS A 161 11.20 -21.87 0.18
C LYS A 161 10.10 -22.66 -0.52
N VAL A 162 10.46 -23.82 -1.08
CA VAL A 162 9.53 -24.67 -1.85
C VAL A 162 8.28 -24.98 -1.02
N GLY A 163 7.11 -24.61 -1.56
CA GLY A 163 5.83 -24.95 -0.96
C GLY A 163 5.40 -24.06 0.22
N MET A 164 6.20 -23.06 0.60
CA MET A 164 5.79 -22.04 1.56
C MET A 164 5.07 -20.88 0.86
N PRO A 165 4.12 -20.18 1.52
CA PRO A 165 3.53 -18.97 0.96
C PRO A 165 4.56 -17.84 0.90
N GLN A 166 4.60 -17.14 -0.23
CA GLN A 166 5.43 -15.95 -0.42
C GLN A 166 4.60 -14.82 -1.01
N GLU A 167 4.98 -13.59 -0.70
CA GLU A 167 4.50 -12.41 -1.44
C GLU A 167 4.96 -12.51 -2.90
N ASP A 168 4.06 -12.22 -3.82
CA ASP A 168 4.37 -12.18 -5.24
C ASP A 168 5.26 -10.97 -5.59
N PRO A 169 6.47 -11.19 -6.12
CA PRO A 169 7.41 -10.11 -6.43
C PRO A 169 6.97 -9.25 -7.63
N GLU A 170 5.99 -9.67 -8.43
CA GLU A 170 5.50 -8.92 -9.58
C GLU A 170 4.22 -8.13 -9.26
N PHE A 171 3.62 -8.35 -8.09
CA PHE A 171 2.36 -7.73 -7.74
C PHE A 171 2.56 -6.31 -7.18
N VAL A 172 1.89 -5.33 -7.79
CA VAL A 172 1.85 -3.95 -7.31
C VAL A 172 0.40 -3.57 -6.98
N PRO A 173 0.07 -3.25 -5.70
CA PRO A 173 -1.26 -2.76 -5.35
C PRO A 173 -1.51 -1.33 -5.90
N PRO A 174 -2.75 -0.84 -5.89
CA PRO A 174 -3.04 0.57 -6.05
C PRO A 174 -2.27 1.37 -5.00
N CYS A 175 -1.27 2.13 -5.43
CA CYS A 175 -0.38 2.87 -4.54
C CYS A 175 -0.72 4.36 -4.62
N LEU A 176 -0.94 4.98 -3.46
CA LEU A 176 -1.04 6.44 -3.37
C LEU A 176 0.36 7.09 -3.31
N LEU A 177 1.31 6.41 -2.67
CA LEU A 177 2.72 6.78 -2.63
C LEU A 177 3.58 5.62 -3.13
N LEU A 178 4.78 5.94 -3.64
CA LEU A 178 5.75 4.91 -4.06
C LEU A 178 6.16 3.97 -2.92
N SER A 179 6.07 4.42 -1.67
CA SER A 179 6.30 3.61 -0.47
C SER A 179 5.23 2.53 -0.25
N GLY A 180 4.08 2.62 -0.93
CA GLY A 180 3.00 1.64 -0.80
C GLY A 180 3.33 0.27 -1.38
N SER A 181 4.41 0.15 -2.17
CA SER A 181 4.87 -1.11 -2.75
C SER A 181 6.40 -1.14 -2.82
N ASN A 182 7.00 -2.10 -2.12
CA ASN A 182 8.45 -2.35 -2.20
C ASN A 182 8.87 -2.74 -3.62
N VAL A 183 8.06 -3.55 -4.31
CA VAL A 183 8.28 -3.93 -5.72
C VAL A 183 8.39 -2.68 -6.61
N LEU A 184 7.44 -1.76 -6.51
CA LEU A 184 7.47 -0.53 -7.31
C LEU A 184 8.68 0.33 -6.99
N ARG A 185 9.06 0.42 -5.71
CA ARG A 185 10.24 1.17 -5.27
C ARG A 185 11.54 0.58 -5.82
N GLU A 186 11.68 -0.74 -5.81
CA GLU A 186 12.83 -1.45 -6.38
C GLU A 186 12.89 -1.25 -7.90
N LEU A 187 11.78 -1.43 -8.61
CA LEU A 187 11.71 -1.18 -10.06
C LEU A 187 12.14 0.23 -10.45
N ILE A 188 11.72 1.25 -9.69
CA ILE A 188 12.12 2.64 -9.92
C ILE A 188 13.60 2.84 -9.61
N SER A 189 14.10 2.25 -8.52
CA SER A 189 15.52 2.31 -8.16
C SER A 189 16.40 1.70 -9.26
N ASP A 190 16.02 0.54 -9.77
CA ASP A 190 16.71 -0.15 -10.86
C ASP A 190 16.65 0.65 -12.17
N LEU A 191 15.50 1.22 -12.49
CA LEU A 191 15.35 2.10 -13.64
C LEU A 191 16.28 3.32 -13.54
N VAL A 192 16.35 3.95 -12.37
CA VAL A 192 17.25 5.09 -12.12
C VAL A 192 18.72 4.67 -12.28
N ALA A 193 19.11 3.54 -11.69
CA ALA A 193 20.46 3.01 -11.82
C ALA A 193 20.83 2.73 -13.29
N ASN A 194 19.91 2.12 -14.05
CA ASN A 194 20.09 1.84 -15.48
C ASN A 194 20.21 3.10 -16.32
N VAL A 195 19.38 4.12 -16.06
CA VAL A 195 19.45 5.43 -16.73
C VAL A 195 20.80 6.10 -16.46
N GLN A 196 21.27 6.08 -15.21
CA GLN A 196 22.56 6.66 -14.83
C GLN A 196 23.74 5.90 -15.46
N ALA A 197 23.72 4.58 -15.45
CA ALA A 197 24.76 3.75 -16.06
C ALA A 197 24.83 3.99 -17.58
N THR A 198 23.68 4.01 -18.25
CA THR A 198 23.59 4.28 -19.70
C THR A 198 24.11 5.68 -20.02
N ARG A 199 23.75 6.70 -19.23
CA ARG A 199 24.27 8.06 -19.35
C ARG A 199 25.79 8.09 -19.25
N LYS A 200 26.37 7.47 -18.23
CA LYS A 200 27.84 7.42 -18.03
C LYS A 200 28.55 6.75 -19.20
N ALA A 201 28.05 5.60 -19.66
CA ALA A 201 28.60 4.90 -20.81
C ALA A 201 28.55 5.75 -22.09
N LEU A 202 27.43 6.44 -22.32
CA LEU A 202 27.25 7.29 -23.50
C LEU A 202 28.15 8.54 -23.47
N ILE A 203 28.40 9.12 -22.29
CA ILE A 203 29.37 10.22 -22.13
C ILE A 203 30.76 9.76 -22.60
N ILE A 204 31.23 8.60 -22.13
CA ILE A 204 32.55 8.05 -22.50
C ILE A 204 32.63 7.80 -24.01
N GLN A 205 31.57 7.29 -24.63
CA GLN A 205 31.53 7.05 -26.08
C GLN A 205 31.58 8.36 -26.89
N VAL A 206 30.87 9.40 -26.44
CA VAL A 206 30.83 10.69 -27.12
C VAL A 206 32.16 11.45 -26.97
N THR A 207 32.80 11.40 -25.81
CA THR A 207 34.08 12.09 -25.56
C THR A 207 35.29 11.34 -26.13
N GLY A 208 35.29 10.01 -26.09
CA GLY A 208 36.40 9.17 -26.55
C GLY A 208 36.65 9.20 -28.07
N GLY A 209 35.66 9.62 -28.86
CA GLY A 209 35.75 9.68 -30.33
C GLY A 209 36.26 11.00 -30.91
N GLY A 210 36.62 11.99 -30.08
CA GLY A 210 36.91 13.34 -30.54
C GLY A 210 35.64 14.06 -31.00
N PHE A 211 34.99 14.76 -30.07
CA PHE A 211 33.75 15.48 -30.37
C PHE A 211 34.06 16.78 -31.13
N SER A 212 33.68 16.84 -32.41
CA SER A 212 33.64 18.08 -33.19
C SER A 212 32.28 18.21 -33.86
N ILE A 213 31.69 19.40 -33.75
CA ILE A 213 30.37 19.71 -34.33
C ILE A 213 30.45 19.68 -35.86
N ASP A 214 31.59 20.11 -36.42
CA ASP A 214 31.78 20.26 -37.86
C ASP A 214 31.98 18.91 -38.59
N THR A 215 32.33 17.84 -37.86
CA THR A 215 32.57 16.51 -38.43
C THR A 215 31.52 15.47 -38.02
N MET A 216 30.40 15.91 -37.42
CA MET A 216 29.37 15.01 -36.92
C MET A 216 28.73 14.16 -38.03
N ARG A 217 28.75 12.84 -37.82
CA ARG A 217 28.02 11.86 -38.65
C ARG A 217 26.69 11.49 -38.01
N GLY A 218 25.77 10.89 -38.80
CA GLY A 218 24.43 10.50 -38.36
C GLY A 218 24.36 9.70 -37.04
N ARG A 219 25.32 8.79 -36.82
CA ARG A 219 25.41 8.01 -35.56
C ARG A 219 25.75 8.89 -34.34
N GLN A 220 26.58 9.92 -34.50
CA GLN A 220 26.92 10.85 -33.42
C GLN A 220 25.74 11.76 -33.08
N PHE A 221 24.95 12.18 -34.08
CA PHE A 221 23.69 12.90 -33.84
C PHE A 221 22.72 12.08 -32.99
N GLU A 222 22.54 10.81 -33.30
CA GLU A 222 21.68 9.91 -32.51
C GLU A 222 22.18 9.80 -31.06
N GLN A 223 23.49 9.62 -30.87
CA GLN A 223 24.11 9.54 -29.53
C GLN A 223 23.91 10.85 -28.74
N VAL A 224 24.06 12.01 -29.37
CA VAL A 224 23.85 13.31 -28.71
C VAL A 224 22.39 13.50 -28.32
N ILE A 225 21.43 13.14 -29.18
CA ILE A 225 19.99 13.23 -28.85
C ILE A 225 19.64 12.29 -27.69
N LYS A 226 20.13 11.04 -27.71
CA LYS A 226 19.97 10.09 -26.60
C LYS A 226 20.56 10.65 -25.30
N LEU A 227 21.77 11.21 -25.37
CA LEU A 227 22.43 11.80 -24.21
C LEU A 227 21.66 13.00 -23.66
N ARG A 228 21.10 13.86 -24.53
CA ARG A 228 20.23 14.97 -24.13
C ARG A 228 19.02 14.48 -23.35
N THR A 229 18.34 13.45 -23.84
CA THR A 229 17.19 12.84 -23.16
C THR A 229 17.59 12.24 -21.82
N LEU A 230 18.67 11.47 -21.77
CA LEU A 230 19.18 10.87 -20.53
C LEU A 230 19.62 11.94 -19.51
N ASN A 231 20.24 13.04 -19.95
CA ASN A 231 20.60 14.16 -19.08
C ASN A 231 19.38 14.91 -18.53
N ARG A 232 18.26 14.91 -19.24
CA ARG A 232 17.01 15.53 -18.77
C ARG A 232 16.35 14.70 -17.66
N PHE A 233 16.41 13.37 -17.76
CA PHE A 233 15.71 12.45 -16.84
C PHE A 233 16.62 11.84 -15.77
N SER A 234 17.95 11.89 -15.93
CA SER A 234 18.88 11.67 -14.84
C SER A 234 18.87 12.88 -13.91
N ALA A 235 18.64 12.68 -12.63
CA ALA A 235 18.92 13.71 -11.62
C ALA A 235 20.39 14.18 -11.73
N ARG A 236 20.64 15.44 -11.36
CA ARG A 236 21.99 16.01 -11.25
C ARG A 236 22.80 15.28 -10.19
#